data_AF-A0A356IH19-F1
#
_entry.id   AF-A0A356IH19-F1
#
_cell.length_a   1.000
_cell.length_b   1.000
_cell.length_c   1.000
_cell.angle_alpha   90.00
_cell.angle_beta   90.00
_cell.angle_gamma   90.00
#
_symmetry.space_group_name_H-M   'P 1'
#
loop_
_entity.id
_entity.type
_entity.pdbx_description
1 polymer ?
#
loop_
_entity_poly.entity_id
_entity_poly.type
_entity_poly.pdbx_seq_one_letter_code
_entity_poly.pdbx_strand_id
1 'polypeptide(L)'
;MPNKPHTQLSVVRQIDAVEAERLIRIEPVQILDVRTPKEFTTLGHIPDAKLTPLDFIASAPAVLDFDKPVLVYCEHGIRSKVAAEFLLQAGFNNVLNMVGGMSCWRHDRSYKPQMITGPAPWLLDYVEINCNGRALDVASGRGRHALLLAALGWHVRAVDRDERAINELQTIANRLALNLVTNVVDLELGQVDLGRECYDLIVVTRYLHRPLFEMLIDAVSLGGVLFYETFMSGQERFGKPTNPDFLLMPGELRTLVAPLEIIKQREGLFDGQMISSVIARKTIR
;
A
#
# COMPACT_ATOMS: atom_id res chain seq x y z
N MET A 1 9.01 10.26 40.14
CA MET A 1 8.25 10.59 38.92
C MET A 1 9.25 10.81 37.81
N PRO A 2 9.49 9.86 36.88
CA PRO A 2 10.38 10.12 35.76
C PRO A 2 9.67 11.02 34.75
N ASN A 3 10.40 12.06 34.33
CA ASN A 3 10.03 13.08 33.37
C ASN A 3 9.52 12.47 32.06
N LYS A 4 8.31 12.84 31.61
CA LYS A 4 7.89 12.59 30.22
C LYS A 4 8.76 13.49 29.33
N PRO A 5 9.45 12.96 28.30
CA PRO A 5 10.14 13.81 27.34
C PRO A 5 9.09 14.65 26.60
N HIS A 6 9.27 15.97 26.62
CA HIS A 6 8.50 16.89 25.80
C HIS A 6 8.90 16.67 24.33
N THR A 7 8.11 15.91 23.58
CA THR A 7 8.28 15.79 22.12
C THR A 7 7.96 17.15 21.50
N GLN A 8 8.99 17.83 20.99
CA GLN A 8 8.83 19.06 20.21
C GLN A 8 7.94 18.72 19.01
N LEU A 9 6.77 19.39 18.90
CA LEU A 9 5.85 19.18 17.78
C LEU A 9 6.56 19.52 16.48
N SER A 10 6.83 18.51 15.66
CA SER A 10 7.30 18.69 14.28
C SER A 10 6.23 19.48 13.52
N VAL A 11 6.63 20.53 12.79
CA VAL A 11 5.73 21.37 11.98
C VAL A 11 6.07 21.16 10.50
N VAL A 12 5.07 21.17 9.63
CA VAL A 12 5.27 21.06 8.18
C VAL A 12 6.08 22.26 7.71
N ARG A 13 7.26 22.02 7.12
CA ARG A 13 8.07 23.09 6.55
C ARG A 13 7.48 23.49 5.20
N GLN A 14 7.06 24.73 5.08
CA GLN A 14 6.57 25.28 3.81
C GLN A 14 7.78 25.76 2.99
N ILE A 15 7.91 25.29 1.75
CA ILE A 15 8.99 25.71 0.85
C ILE A 15 8.40 26.06 -0.53
N ASP A 16 9.07 26.93 -1.27
CA ASP A 16 8.70 27.22 -2.66
C ASP A 16 9.36 26.24 -3.65
N ALA A 17 9.04 26.38 -4.94
CA ALA A 17 9.57 25.51 -5.98
C ALA A 17 11.09 25.66 -6.19
N VAL A 18 11.66 26.83 -5.91
CA VAL A 18 13.11 27.08 -6.08
C VAL A 18 13.89 26.34 -5.00
N GLU A 19 13.46 26.47 -3.75
CA GLU A 19 14.06 25.75 -2.63
C GLU A 19 13.83 24.23 -2.74
N ALA A 20 12.66 23.80 -3.22
CA ALA A 20 12.40 22.38 -3.49
C ALA A 20 13.38 21.80 -4.52
N GLU A 21 13.61 22.50 -5.63
CA GLU A 21 14.58 22.05 -6.65
C GLU A 21 16.00 21.98 -6.10
N ARG A 22 16.41 23.01 -5.34
CA ARG A 22 17.71 23.04 -4.69
C ARG A 22 17.91 21.83 -3.77
N LEU A 23 16.92 21.53 -2.92
CA LEU A 23 16.97 20.41 -1.97
C LEU A 23 17.04 19.06 -2.67
N ILE A 24 16.25 18.86 -3.73
CA ILE A 24 16.28 17.63 -4.52
C ILE A 24 17.69 17.34 -5.07
N ARG A 25 18.48 18.36 -5.41
CA ARG A 25 19.84 18.19 -5.94
C ARG A 25 20.89 17.85 -4.89
N ILE A 26 20.72 18.28 -3.65
CA ILE A 26 21.78 18.25 -2.64
C ILE A 26 21.50 17.28 -1.49
N GLU A 27 20.25 16.89 -1.30
CA GLU A 27 19.81 16.01 -0.22
C GLU A 27 19.07 14.79 -0.79
N PRO A 28 19.13 13.62 -0.11
CA PRO A 28 18.39 12.43 -0.50
C PRO A 28 16.91 12.53 -0.08
N VAL A 29 16.22 13.57 -0.56
CA VAL A 29 14.78 13.81 -0.36
C VAL A 29 13.96 12.74 -1.09
N GLN A 30 12.91 12.26 -0.43
CA GLN A 30 11.87 11.47 -1.11
C GLN A 30 10.80 12.42 -1.63
N ILE A 31 10.48 12.32 -2.91
CA ILE A 31 9.51 13.20 -3.57
C ILE A 31 8.18 12.45 -3.67
N LEU A 32 7.10 13.05 -3.15
CA LEU A 32 5.75 12.50 -3.10
C LEU A 32 4.78 13.40 -3.87
N ASP A 33 4.27 12.88 -4.99
CA ASP A 33 3.19 13.48 -5.75
C ASP A 33 1.84 12.94 -5.26
N VAL A 34 0.98 13.82 -4.73
CA VAL A 34 -0.35 13.44 -4.23
C VAL A 34 -1.49 13.80 -5.17
N ARG A 35 -1.17 14.07 -6.45
CA ARG A 35 -2.15 14.32 -7.50
C ARG A 35 -2.77 13.01 -8.02
N THR A 36 -3.74 13.15 -8.93
CA THR A 36 -4.33 11.99 -9.61
C THR A 36 -3.34 11.36 -10.60
N PRO A 37 -3.50 10.05 -10.93
CA PRO A 37 -2.67 9.40 -11.95
C PRO A 37 -2.71 10.09 -13.32
N LYS A 38 -3.86 10.66 -13.67
CA LYS A 38 -4.02 11.44 -14.91
C LYS A 38 -3.13 12.68 -14.88
N GLU A 39 -3.18 13.48 -13.82
CA GLU A 39 -2.30 14.66 -13.68
C GLU A 39 -0.82 14.26 -13.75
N PHE A 40 -0.41 13.22 -13.03
CA PHE A 40 0.98 12.74 -12.97
C PHE A 40 1.53 12.37 -14.35
N THR A 41 0.72 11.70 -15.18
CA THR A 41 1.13 11.21 -16.50
C THR A 41 0.96 12.27 -17.60
N THR A 42 -0.16 13.01 -17.62
CA THR A 42 -0.46 13.92 -18.74
C THR A 42 0.13 15.31 -18.58
N LEU A 43 0.30 15.80 -17.34
CA LEU A 43 0.86 17.14 -17.07
C LEU A 43 2.35 17.09 -16.67
N GLY A 44 2.89 15.88 -16.56
CA GLY A 44 4.22 15.60 -16.06
C GLY A 44 4.34 15.77 -14.55
N HIS A 45 5.39 15.19 -13.98
CA HIS A 45 5.71 15.18 -12.56
C HIS A 45 7.19 15.50 -12.35
N ILE A 46 7.56 15.83 -11.11
CA ILE A 46 8.98 16.01 -10.76
C ILE A 46 9.70 14.66 -10.98
N PRO A 47 10.88 14.62 -11.63
CA PRO A 47 11.64 13.38 -11.78
C PRO A 47 11.80 12.63 -10.45
N ASP A 48 11.73 11.30 -10.52
CA ASP A 48 11.82 10.38 -9.37
C ASP A 48 10.73 10.54 -8.29
N ALA A 49 9.70 11.35 -8.55
CA ALA A 49 8.52 11.43 -7.69
C ALA A 49 7.77 10.10 -7.64
N LYS A 50 7.47 9.67 -6.41
CA LYS A 50 6.54 8.57 -6.13
C LYS A 50 5.12 9.10 -6.16
N LEU A 51 4.23 8.41 -6.88
CA LEU A 51 2.81 8.78 -6.95
C LEU A 51 2.00 8.06 -5.86
N THR A 52 1.52 8.81 -4.87
CA THR A 52 0.51 8.33 -3.91
C THR A 52 -0.61 9.37 -3.86
N PRO A 53 -1.67 9.21 -4.67
CA PRO A 53 -2.80 10.14 -4.67
C PRO A 53 -3.31 10.39 -3.25
N LEU A 54 -3.82 11.60 -2.99
CA LEU A 54 -4.26 11.98 -1.64
C LEU A 54 -5.22 10.96 -1.02
N ASP A 55 -6.12 10.37 -1.81
CA ASP A 55 -7.08 9.36 -1.34
C ASP A 55 -6.40 8.09 -0.79
N PHE A 56 -5.13 7.85 -1.14
CA PHE A 56 -4.33 6.71 -0.69
C PHE A 56 -3.23 7.11 0.30
N ILE A 57 -3.24 8.35 0.80
CA ILE A 57 -2.17 8.86 1.67
C ILE A 57 -1.97 8.02 2.93
N ALA A 58 -3.03 7.36 3.41
CA ALA A 58 -2.96 6.43 4.54
C ALA A 58 -1.94 5.30 4.35
N SER A 59 -1.66 4.92 3.09
CA SER A 59 -0.67 3.90 2.75
C SER A 59 0.78 4.41 2.67
N ALA A 60 0.97 5.74 2.61
CA ALA A 60 2.29 6.35 2.41
C ALA A 60 3.34 5.94 3.46
N PRO A 61 3.02 5.81 4.77
CA PRO A 61 3.98 5.35 5.78
C PRO A 61 4.61 3.99 5.47
N ALA A 62 3.89 3.09 4.80
CA ALA A 62 4.38 1.77 4.44
C ALA A 62 5.39 1.78 3.27
N VAL A 63 5.39 2.83 2.45
CA VAL A 63 6.19 2.92 1.20
C VAL A 63 7.26 4.01 1.22
N LEU A 64 7.27 4.82 2.28
CA LEU A 64 8.23 5.88 2.54
C LEU A 64 9.23 5.49 3.65
N ASP A 65 10.33 6.22 3.71
CA ASP A 65 11.43 6.01 4.66
C ASP A 65 11.33 7.10 5.73
N PHE A 66 11.16 6.72 6.99
CA PHE A 66 10.98 7.67 8.09
C PHE A 66 12.24 8.50 8.37
N ASP A 67 13.41 8.01 7.95
CA ASP A 67 14.69 8.66 8.20
C ASP A 67 15.04 9.71 7.13
N LYS A 68 14.27 9.76 6.03
CA LYS A 68 14.51 10.69 4.93
C LYS A 68 13.49 11.84 4.92
N PRO A 69 13.91 13.07 4.57
CA PRO A 69 12.97 14.16 4.37
C PRO A 69 11.99 13.85 3.24
N VAL A 70 10.71 14.16 3.43
CA VAL A 70 9.66 13.95 2.40
C VAL A 70 9.23 15.29 1.83
N LEU A 71 9.47 15.51 0.54
CA LEU A 71 8.90 16.62 -0.22
C LEU A 71 7.55 16.20 -0.79
N VAL A 72 6.48 16.80 -0.30
CA VAL A 72 5.12 16.55 -0.76
C VAL A 72 4.64 17.71 -1.62
N TYR A 73 4.06 17.40 -2.78
CA TYR A 73 3.45 18.41 -3.63
C TYR A 73 2.17 17.93 -4.30
N CYS A 74 1.35 18.90 -4.69
CA CYS A 74 0.22 18.68 -5.59
C CYS A 74 0.22 19.76 -6.69
N GLU A 75 -0.92 20.05 -7.31
CA GLU A 75 -0.96 21.06 -8.36
C GLU A 75 -0.77 22.49 -7.83
N HIS A 76 -1.41 22.84 -6.71
CA HIS A 76 -1.44 24.22 -6.18
C HIS A 76 -1.04 24.33 -4.69
N GLY A 77 -0.58 23.25 -4.07
CA GLY A 77 -0.16 23.23 -2.66
C GLY A 77 -1.27 22.93 -1.63
N ILE A 78 -2.53 22.79 -2.05
CA ILE A 78 -3.68 22.56 -1.14
C ILE A 78 -3.73 21.10 -0.67
N ARG A 79 -3.85 20.13 -1.60
CA ARG A 79 -3.87 18.69 -1.29
C ARG A 79 -2.60 18.23 -0.56
N SER A 80 -1.44 18.78 -0.93
CA SER A 80 -0.15 18.40 -0.35
C SER A 80 0.02 18.90 1.07
N LYS A 81 -0.64 20.01 1.46
CA LYS A 81 -0.69 20.44 2.85
C LYS A 81 -1.38 19.40 3.73
N VAL A 82 -2.55 18.91 3.31
CA VAL A 82 -3.28 17.84 4.03
C VAL A 82 -2.44 16.57 4.12
N ALA A 83 -1.82 16.16 3.01
CA ALA A 83 -0.94 15.00 3.00
C ALA A 83 0.28 15.18 3.92
N ALA A 84 0.89 16.37 3.94
CA ALA A 84 2.03 16.66 4.80
C ALA A 84 1.67 16.62 6.29
N GLU A 85 0.51 17.16 6.67
CA GLU A 85 -0.02 17.08 8.04
C GLU A 85 -0.29 15.63 8.44
N PHE A 86 -0.87 14.82 7.54
CA PHE A 86 -1.07 13.40 7.78
C PHE A 86 0.26 12.66 8.01
N LEU A 87 1.29 12.92 7.21
CA LEU A 87 2.60 12.29 7.40
C LEU A 87 3.23 12.63 8.76
N LEU A 88 3.09 13.88 9.23
CA LEU A 88 3.53 14.23 10.58
C LEU A 88 2.76 13.45 11.66
N GLN A 89 1.46 13.25 11.50
CA GLN A 89 0.65 12.44 12.44
C GLN A 89 1.05 10.96 12.43
N ALA A 90 1.41 10.41 11.26
CA ALA A 90 2.01 9.09 11.15
C ALA A 90 3.42 9.01 11.78
N GLY A 91 4.01 10.17 12.06
CA GLY A 91 5.25 10.39 12.80
C GLY A 91 6.51 10.41 11.95
N PHE A 92 6.37 10.92 10.73
CA PHE A 92 7.49 11.52 10.01
C PHE A 92 7.91 12.80 10.72
N ASN A 93 9.22 13.07 10.81
CA ASN A 93 9.73 14.23 11.55
C ASN A 93 10.22 15.36 10.63
N ASN A 94 10.39 15.10 9.33
CA ASN A 94 10.88 16.06 8.34
C ASN A 94 10.02 16.00 7.07
N VAL A 95 8.95 16.81 7.06
CA VAL A 95 7.99 16.88 5.97
C VAL A 95 7.97 18.29 5.40
N LEU A 96 8.20 18.39 4.09
CA LEU A 96 8.28 19.62 3.32
C LEU A 96 7.05 19.70 2.41
N ASN A 97 6.27 20.77 2.50
CA ASN A 97 5.17 21.03 1.56
C ASN A 97 5.62 22.08 0.53
N MET A 98 5.52 21.74 -0.76
CA MET A 98 5.82 22.69 -1.84
C MET A 98 4.62 23.62 -2.09
N VAL A 99 4.73 24.85 -1.61
CA VAL A 99 3.71 25.90 -1.79
C VAL A 99 3.60 26.27 -3.27
N GLY A 100 2.37 26.48 -3.74
CA GLY A 100 2.09 26.72 -5.16
C GLY A 100 2.16 25.46 -6.03
N GLY A 101 2.70 24.35 -5.53
CA GLY A 101 2.69 23.06 -6.22
C GLY A 101 3.35 23.09 -7.61
N MET A 102 2.92 22.18 -8.48
CA MET A 102 3.38 22.09 -9.86
C MET A 102 3.05 23.32 -10.71
N SER A 103 2.08 24.15 -10.32
CA SER A 103 1.78 25.42 -11.00
C SER A 103 2.94 26.42 -10.92
N CYS A 104 3.79 26.30 -9.89
CA CYS A 104 5.00 27.10 -9.69
C CYS A 104 6.29 26.38 -10.11
N TRP A 105 6.22 25.09 -10.47
CA TRP A 105 7.38 24.32 -10.92
C TRP A 105 7.79 24.73 -12.35
N ARG A 106 9.03 25.23 -12.50
CA ARG A 106 9.61 25.71 -13.78
C ARG A 106 10.78 24.85 -14.29
N HIS A 107 11.09 23.75 -13.60
CA HIS A 107 12.19 22.85 -13.96
C HIS A 107 11.67 21.62 -14.71
N ASP A 108 12.59 20.71 -15.03
CA ASP A 108 12.30 19.49 -15.78
C ASP A 108 11.15 18.69 -15.17
N ARG A 109 10.37 18.07 -16.07
CA ARG A 109 9.29 17.15 -15.73
C ARG A 109 9.53 15.82 -16.40
N SER A 110 9.28 14.75 -15.68
CA SER A 110 9.13 13.41 -16.24
C SER A 110 7.67 13.19 -16.65
N TYR A 111 7.46 12.40 -17.70
CA TYR A 111 6.14 11.95 -18.17
C TYR A 111 6.05 10.43 -18.17
N LYS A 112 7.06 9.74 -17.62
CA LYS A 112 7.07 8.29 -17.56
C LYS A 112 5.92 7.82 -16.66
N PRO A 113 5.07 6.88 -17.11
CA PRO A 113 4.11 6.28 -16.22
C PRO A 113 4.88 5.61 -15.07
N GLN A 114 4.43 5.86 -13.84
CA GLN A 114 4.89 5.13 -12.66
C GLN A 114 3.69 4.46 -12.00
N MET A 115 3.92 3.30 -11.40
CA MET A 115 2.92 2.68 -10.54
C MET A 115 2.59 3.60 -9.39
N ILE A 116 1.32 3.57 -8.97
CA ILE A 116 0.92 4.11 -7.68
C ILE A 116 1.71 3.39 -6.59
N THR A 117 2.46 4.15 -5.81
CA THR A 117 3.15 3.66 -4.61
C THR A 117 2.13 3.57 -3.49
N GLY A 118 1.55 2.38 -3.30
CA GLY A 118 0.48 2.18 -2.33
C GLY A 118 -0.30 0.88 -2.59
N PRO A 119 -1.60 0.82 -2.25
CA PRO A 119 -2.43 -0.35 -2.52
C PRO A 119 -2.56 -0.63 -4.03
N ALA A 120 -2.88 -1.86 -4.38
CA ALA A 120 -3.22 -2.22 -5.75
C ALA A 120 -4.48 -1.45 -6.18
N PRO A 121 -4.47 -0.60 -7.22
CA PRO A 121 -5.59 0.30 -7.51
C PRO A 121 -6.93 -0.41 -7.74
N TRP A 122 -6.90 -1.53 -8.46
CA TRP A 122 -8.11 -2.31 -8.76
C TRP A 122 -8.66 -3.13 -7.59
N LEU A 123 -7.92 -3.26 -6.47
CA LEU A 123 -8.51 -3.73 -5.21
C LEU A 123 -9.63 -2.77 -4.79
N LEU A 124 -9.36 -1.46 -4.91
CA LEU A 124 -10.25 -0.42 -4.41
C LEU A 124 -11.52 -0.26 -5.25
N ASP A 125 -11.52 -0.72 -6.50
CA ASP A 125 -12.73 -0.84 -7.32
C ASP A 125 -13.79 -1.76 -6.67
N TYR A 126 -13.39 -2.64 -5.74
CA TYR A 126 -14.25 -3.60 -5.06
C TYR A 126 -14.39 -3.37 -3.55
N VAL A 127 -13.57 -2.49 -2.98
CA VAL A 127 -13.66 -2.12 -1.57
C VAL A 127 -14.62 -0.96 -1.45
N GLU A 128 -15.88 -1.27 -1.17
CA GLU A 128 -16.80 -0.25 -0.66
C GLU A 128 -16.40 0.15 0.76
N ILE A 129 -16.65 1.41 1.14
CA ILE A 129 -16.47 1.85 2.53
C ILE A 129 -17.39 1.00 3.41
N ASN A 130 -16.79 0.09 4.17
CA ASN A 130 -17.50 -0.78 5.09
C ASN A 130 -16.93 -0.58 6.50
N CYS A 131 -17.53 0.35 7.23
CA CYS A 131 -17.09 0.77 8.55
C CYS A 131 -17.19 -0.32 9.64
N ASN A 132 -17.70 -1.50 9.31
CA ASN A 132 -17.77 -2.65 10.21
C ASN A 132 -17.25 -3.96 9.58
N GLY A 133 -16.74 -3.90 8.33
CA GLY A 133 -16.23 -5.07 7.64
C GLY A 133 -14.91 -5.54 8.27
N ARG A 134 -14.72 -6.86 8.32
CA ARG A 134 -13.47 -7.46 8.81
C ARG A 134 -12.55 -7.77 7.63
N ALA A 135 -11.34 -7.25 7.67
CA ALA A 135 -10.32 -7.49 6.65
C ALA A 135 -9.09 -8.21 7.20
N LEU A 136 -8.52 -9.11 6.40
CA LEU A 136 -7.21 -9.74 6.65
C LEU A 136 -6.22 -9.31 5.56
N ASP A 137 -5.11 -8.69 5.95
CA ASP A 137 -3.97 -8.41 5.05
C ASP A 137 -2.86 -9.44 5.32
N VAL A 138 -2.61 -10.33 4.36
CA VAL A 138 -1.73 -11.50 4.50
C VAL A 138 -0.38 -11.22 3.83
N ALA A 139 0.71 -11.55 4.53
CA ALA A 139 2.05 -11.15 4.14
C ALA A 139 2.10 -9.63 3.91
N SER A 140 1.59 -8.89 4.90
CA SER A 140 1.29 -7.47 4.79
C SER A 140 2.52 -6.58 4.59
N GLY A 141 3.71 -7.10 4.88
CA GLY A 141 4.94 -6.32 4.99
C GLY A 141 4.73 -5.14 5.93
N ARG A 142 5.01 -3.93 5.42
CA ARG A 142 4.82 -2.66 6.15
C ARG A 142 3.36 -2.15 6.14
N GLY A 143 2.41 -2.91 5.57
CA GLY A 143 0.97 -2.67 5.71
C GLY A 143 0.36 -1.60 4.80
N ARG A 144 0.84 -1.47 3.55
CA ARG A 144 0.29 -0.45 2.61
C ARG A 144 -1.22 -0.63 2.35
N HIS A 145 -1.70 -1.87 2.39
CA HIS A 145 -3.11 -2.21 2.22
C HIS A 145 -3.84 -2.13 3.56
N ALA A 146 -3.29 -2.74 4.61
CA ALA A 146 -3.85 -2.70 5.95
C ALA A 146 -4.11 -1.26 6.46
N LEU A 147 -3.15 -0.34 6.32
CA LEU A 147 -3.30 1.05 6.75
C LEU A 147 -4.44 1.77 6.01
N LEU A 148 -4.55 1.57 4.70
CA LEU A 148 -5.63 2.20 3.93
C LEU A 148 -6.99 1.62 4.30
N LEU A 149 -7.11 0.30 4.38
CA LEU A 149 -8.37 -0.35 4.76
C LEU A 149 -8.84 0.12 6.15
N ALA A 150 -7.93 0.19 7.12
CA ALA A 150 -8.26 0.68 8.46
C ALA A 150 -8.66 2.16 8.45
N ALA A 151 -8.02 3.00 7.63
CA ALA A 151 -8.41 4.40 7.44
C ALA A 151 -9.78 4.56 6.75
N LEU A 152 -10.20 3.58 5.94
CA LEU A 152 -11.54 3.49 5.35
C LEU A 152 -12.58 2.89 6.31
N GLY A 153 -12.21 2.61 7.56
CA GLY A 153 -13.11 2.15 8.62
C GLY A 153 -13.19 0.64 8.80
N TRP A 154 -12.38 -0.16 8.10
CA TRP A 154 -12.37 -1.61 8.27
C TRP A 154 -11.73 -2.01 9.61
N HIS A 155 -12.19 -3.13 10.16
CA HIS A 155 -11.50 -3.84 11.24
C HIS A 155 -10.42 -4.73 10.62
N VAL A 156 -9.16 -4.31 10.69
CA VAL A 156 -8.07 -4.98 9.97
C VAL A 156 -7.23 -5.85 10.90
N ARG A 157 -6.99 -7.11 10.49
CA ARG A 157 -5.89 -7.93 10.98
C ARG A 157 -4.79 -7.95 9.91
N ALA A 158 -3.55 -7.62 10.27
CA ALA A 158 -2.40 -7.71 9.37
C ALA A 158 -1.40 -8.73 9.91
N VAL A 159 -0.92 -9.63 9.03
CA VAL A 159 0.00 -10.70 9.41
C VAL A 159 1.21 -10.76 8.49
N ASP A 160 2.40 -10.92 9.07
CA ASP A 160 3.66 -11.10 8.35
C ASP A 160 4.69 -11.79 9.26
N ARG A 161 5.71 -12.43 8.68
CA ARG A 161 6.81 -13.04 9.44
C ARG A 161 7.86 -12.03 9.90
N ASP A 162 7.95 -10.88 9.21
CA ASP A 162 8.90 -9.82 9.54
C ASP A 162 8.42 -9.06 10.78
N GLU A 163 8.94 -9.47 11.94
CA GLU A 163 8.65 -8.85 13.24
C GLU A 163 8.91 -7.34 13.24
N ARG A 164 9.95 -6.87 12.55
CA ARG A 164 10.25 -5.44 12.50
C ARG A 164 9.17 -4.69 11.73
N ALA A 165 8.79 -5.19 10.55
CA ALA A 165 7.74 -4.57 9.74
C ALA A 165 6.39 -4.52 10.48
N ILE A 166 6.05 -5.60 11.20
CA ILE A 166 4.85 -5.69 12.03
C ILE A 166 4.87 -4.70 13.20
N ASN A 167 5.98 -4.59 13.91
CA ASN A 167 6.12 -3.64 15.01
C ASN A 167 6.05 -2.18 14.54
N GLU A 168 6.66 -1.87 13.39
CA GLU A 168 6.54 -0.55 12.74
C GLU A 168 5.08 -0.27 12.35
N LEU A 169 4.38 -1.22 11.74
CA LEU A 169 2.97 -1.08 11.35
C LEU A 169 2.05 -0.86 12.57
N GLN A 170 2.24 -1.62 13.65
CA GLN A 170 1.48 -1.43 14.89
C GLN A 170 1.71 -0.04 15.50
N THR A 171 2.95 0.46 15.44
CA THR A 171 3.28 1.80 15.92
C THR A 171 2.54 2.88 15.14
N ILE A 172 2.50 2.76 13.81
CA ILE A 172 1.78 3.69 12.93
C ILE A 172 0.27 3.62 13.21
N ALA A 173 -0.29 2.42 13.32
CA ALA A 173 -1.70 2.22 13.64
C ALA A 173 -2.10 2.88 14.96
N ASN A 174 -1.28 2.72 16.00
CA ASN A 174 -1.51 3.35 17.30
C ASN A 174 -1.45 4.88 17.23
N ARG A 175 -0.48 5.44 16.49
CA ARG A 175 -0.35 6.90 16.30
C ARG A 175 -1.56 7.50 15.60
N LEU A 176 -2.07 6.80 14.61
CA LEU A 176 -3.21 7.22 13.80
C LEU A 176 -4.57 6.77 14.38
N ALA A 177 -4.57 6.11 15.55
CA ALA A 177 -5.76 5.55 16.20
C ALA A 177 -6.61 4.67 15.24
N LEU A 178 -5.94 3.86 14.42
CA LEU A 178 -6.57 2.98 13.44
C LEU A 178 -7.07 1.68 14.08
N ASN A 179 -8.16 1.15 13.53
CA ASN A 179 -8.72 -0.14 13.90
C ASN A 179 -7.96 -1.30 13.22
N LEU A 180 -6.69 -1.44 13.62
CA LEU A 180 -5.73 -2.34 13.01
C LEU A 180 -4.94 -3.10 14.08
N VAL A 181 -5.05 -4.42 14.03
CA VAL A 181 -4.30 -5.34 14.88
C VAL A 181 -3.27 -6.06 14.03
N THR A 182 -2.04 -6.12 14.51
CA THR A 182 -0.96 -6.83 13.82
C THR A 182 -0.57 -8.11 14.56
N ASN A 183 -0.13 -9.13 13.82
CA ASN A 183 0.47 -10.33 14.41
C ASN A 183 1.69 -10.77 13.60
N VAL A 184 2.75 -11.17 14.30
CA VAL A 184 3.89 -11.85 13.68
C VAL A 184 3.50 -13.31 13.46
N VAL A 185 3.45 -13.73 12.19
CA VAL A 185 2.99 -15.07 11.80
C VAL A 185 3.86 -15.57 10.66
N ASP A 186 4.50 -16.73 10.84
CA ASP A 186 5.13 -17.45 9.74
C ASP A 186 4.09 -18.29 9.01
N LEU A 187 3.72 -17.82 7.81
CA LEU A 187 2.68 -18.40 6.96
C LEU A 187 3.10 -19.70 6.27
N GLU A 188 4.38 -20.07 6.33
CA GLU A 188 4.92 -21.28 5.72
C GLU A 188 4.93 -22.47 6.70
N LEU A 189 4.57 -22.24 7.96
CA LEU A 189 4.36 -23.29 8.95
C LEU A 189 2.99 -23.97 8.73
N GLY A 190 2.94 -25.30 8.83
CA GLY A 190 1.77 -26.08 8.40
C GLY A 190 0.45 -25.85 9.15
N GLN A 191 0.46 -25.25 10.34
CA GLN A 191 -0.76 -24.94 11.11
C GLN A 191 -0.75 -23.48 11.55
N VAL A 192 -1.27 -22.60 10.71
CA VAL A 192 -1.46 -21.19 11.03
C VAL A 192 -2.94 -20.91 11.26
N ASP A 193 -3.27 -20.26 12.38
CA ASP A 193 -4.65 -19.83 12.64
C ASP A 193 -4.93 -18.44 12.04
N LEU A 194 -5.51 -18.46 10.83
CA LEU A 194 -6.06 -17.26 10.20
C LEU A 194 -7.51 -16.98 10.67
N GLY A 195 -8.16 -17.93 11.33
CA GLY A 195 -9.59 -17.92 11.65
C GLY A 195 -10.44 -18.66 10.60
N ARG A 196 -11.72 -18.87 10.91
CA ARG A 196 -12.69 -19.51 10.00
C ARG A 196 -13.89 -18.59 9.81
N GLU A 197 -14.26 -18.38 8.54
CA GLU A 197 -15.42 -17.58 8.10
C GLU A 197 -15.54 -16.22 8.79
N CYS A 198 -14.43 -15.52 8.93
CA CYS A 198 -14.33 -14.35 9.81
C CYS A 198 -13.95 -13.05 9.10
N TYR A 199 -13.66 -13.08 7.80
CA TYR A 199 -13.33 -11.88 7.04
C TYR A 199 -14.22 -11.72 5.82
N ASP A 200 -14.75 -10.51 5.69
CA ASP A 200 -15.49 -10.06 4.52
C ASP A 200 -14.55 -9.71 3.36
N LEU A 201 -13.27 -9.44 3.68
CA LEU A 201 -12.20 -9.21 2.72
C LEU A 201 -10.89 -9.87 3.17
N ILE A 202 -10.26 -10.65 2.31
CA ILE A 202 -8.88 -11.11 2.48
C ILE A 202 -8.05 -10.55 1.33
N VAL A 203 -6.91 -9.94 1.63
CA VAL A 203 -5.97 -9.36 0.68
C VAL A 203 -4.65 -10.11 0.76
N VAL A 204 -4.19 -10.66 -0.36
CA VAL A 204 -2.86 -11.25 -0.51
C VAL A 204 -2.18 -10.61 -1.71
N THR A 205 -1.07 -9.89 -1.50
CA THR A 205 -0.34 -9.26 -2.61
C THR A 205 1.15 -9.56 -2.59
N ARG A 206 1.71 -9.89 -3.76
CA ARG A 206 3.14 -10.18 -3.96
C ARG A 206 3.70 -11.26 -3.03
N TYR A 207 2.85 -12.22 -2.68
CA TYR A 207 3.19 -13.39 -1.88
C TYR A 207 2.63 -14.64 -2.57
N LEU A 208 3.32 -15.78 -2.44
CA LEU A 208 2.86 -17.05 -2.97
C LEU A 208 3.31 -18.20 -2.07
N HIS A 209 2.35 -18.82 -1.40
CA HIS A 209 2.53 -20.11 -0.71
C HIS A 209 1.31 -20.98 -0.99
N ARG A 210 1.46 -21.97 -1.87
CA ARG A 210 0.35 -22.80 -2.37
C ARG A 210 -0.42 -23.55 -1.27
N PRO A 211 0.23 -24.11 -0.23
CA PRO A 211 -0.49 -24.75 0.87
C PRO A 211 -1.42 -23.80 1.66
N LEU A 212 -1.22 -22.49 1.57
CA LEU A 212 -2.02 -21.52 2.32
C LEU A 212 -3.45 -21.35 1.78
N PHE A 213 -3.72 -21.73 0.52
CA PHE A 213 -4.99 -21.45 -0.14
C PHE A 213 -6.20 -22.07 0.55
N GLU A 214 -6.09 -23.31 1.07
CA GLU A 214 -7.18 -23.95 1.82
C GLU A 214 -7.57 -23.12 3.04
N MET A 215 -6.58 -22.69 3.84
CA MET A 215 -6.80 -21.84 5.01
C MET A 215 -7.36 -20.46 4.66
N LEU A 216 -6.89 -19.86 3.55
CA LEU A 216 -7.43 -18.57 3.08
C LEU A 216 -8.90 -18.69 2.72
N ILE A 217 -9.27 -19.71 1.96
CA ILE A 217 -10.66 -19.98 1.54
C ILE A 217 -11.56 -20.22 2.76
N ASP A 218 -11.08 -21.02 3.73
CA ASP A 218 -11.79 -21.29 4.98
C ASP A 218 -12.02 -20.02 5.80
N ALA A 219 -11.07 -19.08 5.80
CA ALA A 219 -11.15 -17.83 6.54
C ALA A 219 -12.14 -16.82 5.93
N VAL A 220 -12.45 -16.90 4.64
CA VAL A 220 -13.43 -16.02 3.97
C VAL A 220 -14.83 -16.29 4.53
N SER A 221 -15.52 -15.23 4.98
CA SER A 221 -16.92 -15.29 5.42
C SER A 221 -17.85 -15.59 4.24
N LEU A 222 -19.05 -16.09 4.53
CA LEU A 222 -20.05 -16.29 3.48
C LEU A 222 -20.42 -14.94 2.83
N GLY A 223 -20.30 -14.84 1.51
CA GLY A 223 -20.43 -13.58 0.77
C GLY A 223 -19.15 -12.72 0.74
N GLY A 224 -18.16 -13.05 1.57
CA GLY A 224 -16.85 -12.39 1.62
C GLY A 224 -16.02 -12.64 0.38
N VAL A 225 -14.96 -11.83 0.24
CA VAL A 225 -14.12 -11.77 -0.96
C VAL A 225 -12.66 -12.05 -0.64
N LEU A 226 -12.02 -12.89 -1.46
CA LEU A 226 -10.57 -13.04 -1.55
C LEU A 226 -10.04 -12.22 -2.75
N PHE A 227 -9.18 -11.26 -2.46
CA PHE A 227 -8.31 -10.60 -3.42
C PHE A 227 -6.92 -11.22 -3.36
N TYR A 228 -6.45 -11.75 -4.49
CA TYR A 228 -5.11 -12.32 -4.60
C TYR A 228 -4.40 -11.76 -5.83
N GLU A 229 -3.21 -11.23 -5.66
CA GLU A 229 -2.38 -10.72 -6.76
C GLU A 229 -0.92 -11.09 -6.52
N THR A 230 -0.30 -11.83 -7.44
CA THR A 230 1.14 -12.11 -7.34
C THR A 230 1.75 -12.31 -8.72
N PHE A 231 3.04 -12.59 -8.75
CA PHE A 231 3.81 -12.73 -9.98
C PHE A 231 3.47 -14.03 -10.71
N MET A 232 3.48 -13.98 -12.03
CA MET A 232 3.32 -15.16 -12.89
C MET A 232 4.57 -15.41 -13.73
N SER A 233 4.65 -16.59 -14.32
CA SER A 233 5.70 -16.97 -15.27
C SER A 233 5.95 -15.86 -16.31
N GLY A 234 7.21 -15.51 -16.54
CA GLY A 234 7.63 -14.40 -17.40
C GLY A 234 8.11 -13.17 -16.62
N GLN A 235 7.79 -13.06 -15.32
CA GLN A 235 8.25 -11.95 -14.47
C GLN A 235 9.77 -11.88 -14.36
N GLU A 236 10.45 -13.02 -14.43
CA GLU A 236 11.91 -13.15 -14.35
C GLU A 236 12.65 -12.33 -15.42
N ARG A 237 11.95 -11.93 -16.50
CA ARG A 237 12.47 -11.05 -17.57
C ARG A 237 12.45 -9.56 -17.19
N PHE A 238 11.66 -9.18 -16.20
CA PHE A 238 11.42 -7.80 -15.78
C PHE A 238 11.97 -7.50 -14.38
N GLY A 239 12.26 -8.53 -13.59
CA GLY A 239 12.87 -8.37 -12.27
C GLY A 239 12.64 -9.59 -11.37
N LYS A 240 12.65 -9.35 -10.06
CA LYS A 240 12.31 -10.37 -9.07
C LYS A 240 10.77 -10.54 -8.96
N PRO A 241 10.29 -11.70 -8.50
CA PRO A 241 11.03 -12.93 -8.20
C PRO A 241 11.48 -13.67 -9.48
N THR A 242 12.56 -14.44 -9.36
CA THR A 242 13.14 -15.25 -10.46
C THR A 242 13.08 -16.74 -10.20
N ASN A 243 12.73 -17.17 -8.97
CA ASN A 243 12.55 -18.58 -8.66
C ASN A 243 11.14 -19.00 -9.14
N PRO A 244 11.00 -20.05 -9.98
CA PRO A 244 9.71 -20.54 -10.43
C PRO A 244 8.74 -20.91 -9.31
N ASP A 245 9.22 -21.30 -8.12
CA ASP A 245 8.34 -21.61 -6.99
C ASP A 245 7.51 -20.39 -6.52
N PHE A 246 7.98 -19.17 -6.80
CA PHE A 246 7.28 -17.93 -6.47
C PHE A 246 6.53 -17.33 -7.67
N LEU A 247 6.40 -18.09 -8.75
CA LEU A 247 5.68 -17.69 -9.96
C LEU A 247 4.48 -18.60 -10.18
N LEU A 248 3.33 -18.01 -10.42
CA LEU A 248 2.15 -18.74 -10.86
C LEU A 248 2.31 -19.18 -12.33
N MET A 249 1.88 -20.39 -12.63
CA MET A 249 1.67 -20.85 -14.00
C MET A 249 0.39 -20.20 -14.57
N PRO A 250 0.29 -20.00 -15.90
CA PRO A 250 -0.92 -19.46 -16.52
C PRO A 250 -2.16 -20.27 -16.14
N GLY A 251 -3.21 -19.60 -15.66
CA GLY A 251 -4.46 -20.21 -15.21
C GLY A 251 -4.40 -20.94 -13.85
N GLU A 252 -3.23 -21.02 -13.20
CA GLU A 252 -3.07 -21.72 -11.92
C GLU A 252 -3.92 -21.10 -10.81
N LEU A 253 -3.94 -19.76 -10.73
CA LEU A 253 -4.62 -19.03 -9.65
C LEU A 253 -6.13 -19.30 -9.61
N ARG A 254 -6.75 -19.47 -10.78
CA ARG A 254 -8.16 -19.87 -10.90
C ARG A 254 -8.45 -21.22 -10.24
N THR A 255 -7.53 -22.17 -10.38
CA THR A 255 -7.66 -23.49 -9.78
C THR A 255 -7.43 -23.43 -8.27
N LEU A 256 -6.44 -22.63 -7.83
CA LEU A 256 -6.10 -22.49 -6.42
C LEU A 256 -7.20 -21.83 -5.58
N VAL A 257 -7.98 -20.91 -6.15
CA VAL A 257 -9.08 -20.26 -5.42
C VAL A 257 -10.40 -21.04 -5.45
N ALA A 258 -10.47 -22.19 -6.13
CA ALA A 258 -11.66 -23.03 -6.10
C ALA A 258 -11.91 -23.52 -4.65
N PRO A 259 -13.15 -23.47 -4.14
CA PRO A 259 -14.41 -23.36 -4.88
C PRO A 259 -15.00 -21.95 -4.95
N LEU A 260 -14.25 -20.89 -4.63
CA LEU A 260 -14.77 -19.52 -4.67
C LEU A 260 -15.23 -19.15 -6.10
N GLU A 261 -16.32 -18.40 -6.21
CA GLU A 261 -16.81 -17.87 -7.47
C GLU A 261 -15.92 -16.71 -7.92
N ILE A 262 -15.28 -16.82 -9.08
CA ILE A 262 -14.44 -15.76 -9.63
C ILE A 262 -15.31 -14.63 -10.17
N ILE A 263 -15.21 -13.45 -9.56
CA ILE A 263 -15.87 -12.23 -10.03
C ILE A 263 -15.06 -11.58 -11.16
N LYS A 264 -13.73 -11.50 -10.98
CA LYS A 264 -12.81 -10.89 -11.94
C LYS A 264 -11.45 -11.55 -11.84
N GLN A 265 -10.77 -11.68 -12.98
CA GLN A 265 -9.41 -12.17 -13.05
C GLN A 265 -8.65 -11.47 -14.18
N ARG A 266 -7.33 -11.44 -14.06
CA ARG A 266 -6.43 -10.95 -15.12
C ARG A 266 -5.08 -11.65 -15.02
N GLU A 267 -4.46 -11.87 -16.16
CA GLU A 267 -3.10 -12.41 -16.27
C GLU A 267 -2.39 -11.68 -17.41
N GLY A 268 -1.11 -11.34 -17.23
CA GLY A 268 -0.29 -10.72 -18.26
C GLY A 268 0.62 -9.60 -17.76
N LEU A 269 1.08 -8.76 -18.70
CA LEU A 269 1.97 -7.63 -18.44
C LEU A 269 1.17 -6.40 -18.00
N PHE A 270 1.34 -6.00 -16.74
CA PHE A 270 0.73 -4.80 -16.16
C PHE A 270 1.81 -3.97 -15.48
N ASP A 271 1.89 -2.67 -15.82
CA ASP A 271 2.86 -1.73 -15.23
C ASP A 271 4.31 -2.26 -15.20
N GLY A 272 4.71 -2.94 -16.29
CA GLY A 272 6.05 -3.50 -16.46
C GLY A 272 6.32 -4.79 -15.68
N GLN A 273 5.30 -5.45 -15.12
CA GLN A 273 5.42 -6.72 -14.40
C GLN A 273 4.44 -7.77 -14.93
N MET A 274 4.87 -9.03 -14.93
CA MET A 274 4.00 -10.17 -15.24
C MET A 274 3.24 -10.58 -13.98
N ILE A 275 1.94 -10.36 -13.99
CA ILE A 275 1.07 -10.51 -12.82
C ILE A 275 -0.11 -11.42 -13.16
N SER A 276 -0.47 -12.30 -12.22
CA SER A 276 -1.77 -12.98 -12.17
C SER A 276 -2.55 -12.47 -10.96
N SER A 277 -3.82 -12.15 -11.18
CA SER A 277 -4.67 -11.60 -10.14
C SER A 277 -6.11 -12.09 -10.23
N VAL A 278 -6.75 -12.26 -9.08
CA VAL A 278 -8.14 -12.71 -8.97
C VAL A 278 -8.88 -12.00 -7.83
N ILE A 279 -10.17 -11.80 -8.06
CA ILE A 279 -11.15 -11.41 -7.05
C ILE A 279 -12.22 -12.49 -7.07
N ALA A 280 -12.32 -13.24 -5.97
CA ALA A 280 -13.22 -14.38 -5.86
C ALA A 280 -14.07 -14.28 -4.59
N ARG A 281 -15.34 -14.68 -4.68
CA ARG A 281 -16.32 -14.58 -3.60
C ARG A 281 -16.73 -15.96 -3.10
N LYS A 282 -16.92 -16.08 -1.79
CA LYS A 282 -17.50 -17.28 -1.20
C LYS A 282 -19.02 -17.24 -1.34
N THR A 283 -19.60 -18.16 -2.09
CA THR A 283 -21.04 -18.27 -2.29
C THR A 283 -21.65 -19.39 -1.46
N ILE A 284 -22.96 -19.28 -1.21
CA ILE A 284 -23.75 -20.41 -0.72
C ILE A 284 -23.86 -21.40 -1.88
N ARG A 285 -23.45 -22.65 -1.64
CA ARG A 285 -23.75 -23.76 -2.56
C ARG A 285 -25.16 -24.27 -2.34
#